data_AF-A0A2E9UPC0-F1
#
_entry.id   AF-A0A2E9UPC0-F1
#
_cell.length_a   1.000
_cell.length_b   1.000
_cell.length_c   1.000
_cell.angle_alpha   90.00
_cell.angle_beta   90.00
_cell.angle_gamma   90.00
#
_symmetry.space_group_name_H-M   'P 1'
#
loop_
_entity.id
_entity.type
_entity.pdbx_description
1 polymer ?
#
loop_
_entity_poly.entity_id
_entity_poly.type
_entity_poly.pdbx_seq_one_letter_code
_entity_poly.pdbx_strand_id
1 'polypeptide(L)'
;MLTGCHDDDLLSSPDISPPGWLDVRLTGAPGNSEALLFEVIGGPVDSVASASHRVFTNSQAPDQLRVLLVGNLHNNVVAKVWVPNPLAVSRYQIVLEQAAAGQDFQQQSVSSYSLKLEAPARR
;
A
#
# COMPACT_ATOMS: atom_id res chain seq x y z
N MET A 1 29.25 17.26 -39.55
CA MET A 1 29.11 18.16 -38.39
C MET A 1 27.98 17.62 -37.54
N LEU A 2 28.26 17.19 -36.31
CA LEU A 2 27.24 16.79 -35.35
C LEU A 2 27.17 17.90 -34.31
N THR A 3 26.10 18.68 -34.35
CA THR A 3 25.82 19.76 -33.42
C THR A 3 25.36 19.14 -32.10
N GLY A 4 26.16 19.29 -31.06
CA GLY A 4 25.77 18.96 -29.69
C GLY A 4 24.76 19.98 -29.16
N CYS A 5 23.77 19.53 -28.40
CA CYS A 5 22.95 20.41 -27.57
C CYS A 5 23.62 20.48 -26.19
N HIS A 6 24.15 21.66 -25.89
CA HIS A 6 24.74 22.05 -24.63
C HIS A 6 23.76 22.98 -23.92
N ASP A 7 23.43 22.54 -22.71
CA ASP A 7 23.15 23.26 -21.47
C ASP A 7 21.85 24.04 -21.23
N ASP A 8 21.46 23.87 -19.97
CA ASP A 8 20.68 24.76 -19.10
C ASP A 8 19.16 24.78 -19.27
N ASP A 9 18.56 23.67 -18.84
CA ASP A 9 17.37 23.80 -18.00
C ASP A 9 17.73 23.32 -16.60
N LEU A 10 17.94 24.28 -15.69
CA LEU A 10 17.92 24.04 -14.24
C LEU A 10 16.49 23.62 -13.87
N LEU A 11 16.10 22.42 -14.28
CA LEU A 11 15.02 21.70 -13.67
C LEU A 11 15.46 21.54 -12.22
N SER A 12 14.93 22.40 -11.36
CA SER A 12 14.84 22.17 -9.91
C SER A 12 14.66 20.67 -9.77
N SER A 13 15.70 19.98 -9.31
CA SER A 13 15.62 18.54 -9.14
C SER A 13 14.34 18.35 -8.33
N PRO A 14 13.33 17.63 -8.85
CA PRO A 14 12.18 17.35 -8.02
C PRO A 14 12.76 16.77 -6.74
N ASP A 15 12.13 17.04 -5.61
CA ASP A 15 12.55 16.49 -4.33
C ASP A 15 12.38 14.96 -4.43
N ILE A 16 13.35 14.30 -5.08
CA ILE A 16 13.36 12.88 -5.43
C ILE A 16 13.80 12.23 -4.14
N SER A 17 12.88 12.22 -3.18
CA SER A 17 12.94 11.24 -2.12
C SER A 17 13.06 9.87 -2.81
N PRO A 18 14.02 9.03 -2.38
CA PRO A 18 14.23 7.75 -3.04
C PRO A 18 12.93 6.93 -2.98
N PRO A 19 12.64 6.15 -4.04
CA PRO A 19 11.51 5.23 -4.01
C PRO A 19 11.66 4.28 -2.82
N GLY A 20 10.53 3.90 -2.25
CA GLY A 20 10.49 3.06 -1.07
C GLY A 20 9.13 2.44 -0.90
N TRP A 21 8.82 2.00 0.32
CA TRP A 21 7.54 1.40 0.63
C TRP A 21 6.88 2.07 1.83
N LEU A 22 5.56 1.93 1.91
CA LEU A 22 4.76 2.17 3.10
C LEU A 22 4.34 0.82 3.69
N ASP A 23 4.44 0.68 5.00
CA ASP A 23 3.95 -0.50 5.71
C ASP A 23 2.43 -0.41 5.86
N VAL A 24 1.73 -1.49 5.49
CA VAL A 24 0.30 -1.67 5.76
C VAL A 24 0.17 -2.32 7.13
N ARG A 25 -0.16 -1.52 8.14
CA ARG A 25 -0.37 -1.96 9.51
C ARG A 25 -1.83 -2.36 9.71
N LEU A 26 -2.04 -3.59 10.16
CA LEU A 26 -3.33 -4.09 10.61
C LEU A 26 -3.39 -4.11 12.14
N THR A 27 -4.49 -3.59 12.70
CA THR A 27 -4.84 -3.74 14.12
C THR A 27 -6.31 -4.09 14.29
N GLY A 28 -6.66 -4.65 15.45
CA GLY A 28 -8.04 -5.02 15.80
C GLY A 28 -8.59 -6.24 15.06
N ALA A 29 -7.75 -6.96 14.30
CA ALA A 29 -8.14 -8.18 13.61
C ALA A 29 -8.49 -9.28 14.64
N PRO A 30 -9.69 -9.88 14.56
CA PRO A 30 -10.01 -11.12 15.24
C PRO A 30 -9.04 -12.24 14.84
N GLY A 31 -8.75 -13.17 15.75
CA GLY A 31 -7.73 -14.22 15.55
C GLY A 31 -8.02 -15.26 14.46
N ASN A 32 -9.16 -15.17 13.76
CA ASN A 32 -9.56 -16.03 12.65
C ASN A 32 -9.73 -15.26 11.32
N SER A 33 -9.15 -14.06 11.22
CA SER A 33 -9.20 -13.23 10.01
C SER A 33 -8.36 -13.84 8.89
N GLU A 34 -8.92 -14.00 7.70
CA GLU A 34 -8.28 -14.72 6.59
C GLU A 34 -8.21 -13.93 5.27
N ALA A 35 -9.01 -12.88 5.11
CA ALA A 35 -8.85 -11.95 4.00
C ALA A 35 -9.30 -10.52 4.31
N LEU A 36 -8.67 -9.56 3.63
CA LEU A 36 -9.06 -8.16 3.60
C LEU A 36 -9.12 -7.66 2.17
N LEU A 37 -10.17 -6.93 1.84
CA LEU A 37 -10.26 -6.11 0.64
C LEU A 37 -10.18 -4.64 1.06
N PHE A 38 -9.19 -3.92 0.54
CA PHE A 38 -9.00 -2.51 0.84
C PHE A 38 -8.50 -1.74 -0.37
N GLU A 39 -8.64 -0.42 -0.34
CA GLU A 39 -8.12 0.48 -1.36
C GLU A 39 -6.99 1.35 -0.81
N VAL A 40 -6.01 1.64 -1.66
CA VAL A 40 -4.98 2.64 -1.45
C VAL A 40 -5.23 3.78 -2.44
N ILE A 41 -5.42 5.00 -1.91
CA ILE A 41 -5.88 6.17 -2.66
C ILE A 41 -4.91 7.33 -2.45
N GLY A 42 -4.74 8.20 -3.45
CA GLY A 42 -4.11 9.53 -3.31
C GLY A 42 -2.73 9.69 -3.95
N GLY A 43 -2.23 8.65 -4.62
CA GLY A 43 -0.99 8.77 -5.39
C GLY A 43 -0.60 7.48 -6.12
N PRO A 44 0.44 7.55 -6.96
CA PRO A 44 0.92 6.40 -7.70
C PRO A 44 1.45 5.32 -6.76
N VAL A 45 1.12 4.07 -7.09
CA VAL A 45 1.62 2.85 -6.45
C VAL A 45 2.25 1.99 -7.53
N ASP A 46 3.48 1.53 -7.29
CA ASP A 46 4.18 0.64 -8.21
C ASP A 46 3.70 -0.80 -8.03
N SER A 47 3.75 -1.30 -6.78
CA SER A 47 3.42 -2.68 -6.46
C SER A 47 3.03 -2.84 -5.00
N VAL A 48 2.34 -3.94 -4.68
CA VAL A 48 2.03 -4.34 -3.30
C VAL A 48 2.55 -5.75 -3.09
N ALA A 49 3.31 -5.95 -2.01
CA ALA A 49 3.92 -7.22 -1.70
C ALA A 49 3.72 -7.59 -0.24
N SER A 50 3.61 -8.88 0.05
CA SER A 50 3.59 -9.41 1.40
C SER A 50 4.52 -10.61 1.50
N ALA A 51 5.18 -10.76 2.65
CA ALA A 51 6.07 -11.89 2.89
C ALA A 51 5.30 -13.17 3.26
N SER A 52 4.11 -13.04 3.84
CA SER A 52 3.36 -14.14 4.45
C SER A 52 1.93 -14.28 3.94
N HIS A 53 1.48 -13.38 3.05
CA HIS A 53 0.13 -13.37 2.53
C HIS A 53 0.15 -13.33 1.00
N ARG A 54 -0.89 -13.88 0.38
CA ARG A 54 -1.13 -13.71 -1.05
C ARG A 54 -1.74 -12.33 -1.29
N VAL A 55 -1.24 -11.64 -2.30
CA VAL A 55 -1.67 -10.29 -2.67
C VAL A 55 -2.21 -10.32 -4.09
N PHE A 56 -3.41 -9.78 -4.28
CA PHE A 56 -3.96 -9.50 -5.60
C PHE A 56 -4.24 -8.01 -5.68
N THR A 57 -3.90 -7.39 -6.80
CA THR A 57 -4.09 -5.95 -7.00
C THR A 57 -4.90 -5.71 -8.27
N ASN A 58 -5.70 -4.65 -8.23
CA ASN A 58 -6.47 -4.17 -9.37
C ASN A 58 -6.44 -2.65 -9.41
N SER A 59 -5.74 -2.07 -10.37
CA SER A 59 -5.70 -0.61 -10.56
C SER A 59 -7.05 -0.14 -11.08
N GLN A 60 -7.73 0.69 -10.28
CA GLN A 60 -9.01 1.29 -10.66
C GLN A 60 -8.79 2.63 -11.39
N ALA A 61 -7.78 3.38 -10.95
CA ALA A 61 -7.34 4.65 -11.53
C ALA A 61 -5.83 4.83 -11.29
N PRO A 62 -5.17 5.85 -11.89
CA PRO A 62 -3.73 6.09 -11.70
C PRO A 62 -3.30 6.32 -10.24
N ASP A 63 -4.23 6.79 -9.39
CA ASP A 63 -4.03 7.10 -7.97
C ASP A 63 -4.92 6.26 -7.04
N GLN A 64 -5.54 5.20 -7.57
CA GLN A 64 -6.45 4.30 -6.82
C GLN A 64 -6.14 2.84 -7.15
N LEU A 65 -5.69 2.11 -6.13
CA LEU A 65 -5.38 0.69 -6.22
C LEU A 65 -6.25 -0.10 -5.24
N ARG A 66 -7.01 -1.07 -5.76
CA ARG A 66 -7.72 -2.04 -4.93
C ARG A 66 -6.84 -3.25 -4.67
N VAL A 67 -6.81 -3.71 -3.42
CA VAL A 67 -5.93 -4.78 -2.94
C VAL A 67 -6.75 -5.81 -2.19
N LEU A 68 -6.64 -7.07 -2.61
CA LEU A 68 -7.13 -8.23 -1.87
C LEU A 68 -5.93 -8.95 -1.25
N LEU A 69 -5.93 -9.03 0.08
CA LEU A 69 -4.91 -9.71 0.86
C LEU A 69 -5.51 -10.98 1.46
N VAL A 70 -4.87 -12.14 1.25
CA VAL A 70 -5.38 -13.45 1.66
C VAL A 70 -4.32 -14.23 2.43
N GLY A 71 -4.69 -14.72 3.60
CA GLY A 71 -3.87 -15.55 4.49
C GLY A 71 -4.21 -15.26 5.96
N ASN A 72 -3.52 -15.94 6.87
CA ASN A 72 -3.77 -15.79 8.30
C ASN A 72 -3.34 -14.40 8.80
N LEU A 73 -4.32 -13.53 9.05
CA LEU A 73 -4.10 -12.11 9.37
C LEU A 73 -4.00 -11.89 10.87
N HIS A 74 -2.87 -11.36 11.29
CA HIS A 74 -2.60 -10.94 12.67
C HIS A 74 -2.38 -9.45 12.76
N ASN A 75 -2.49 -8.90 13.97
CA ASN A 75 -2.20 -7.50 14.26
C ASN A 75 -0.70 -7.20 14.07
N ASN A 76 -0.28 -6.86 12.85
CA ASN A 76 1.11 -6.54 12.48
C ASN A 76 1.18 -5.80 11.12
N VAL A 77 2.39 -5.60 10.58
CA VAL A 77 2.57 -5.28 9.15
C VAL A 77 2.14 -6.49 8.34
N VAL A 78 1.13 -6.32 7.51
CA VAL A 78 0.57 -7.41 6.68
C VAL A 78 0.98 -7.30 5.22
N ALA A 79 1.38 -6.11 4.75
CA ALA A 79 1.87 -5.88 3.40
C ALA A 79 2.76 -4.63 3.33
N LYS A 80 3.45 -4.47 2.20
CA LYS A 80 4.24 -3.30 1.82
C LYS A 80 3.71 -2.75 0.51
N VAL A 81 3.52 -1.43 0.45
CA VAL A 81 3.07 -0.71 -0.75
C VAL A 81 4.25 0.10 -1.29
N TRP A 82 4.76 -0.26 -2.46
CA TRP A 82 5.86 0.45 -3.10
C TRP A 82 5.38 1.73 -3.77
N VAL A 83 5.99 2.85 -3.39
CA VAL A 83 5.61 4.19 -3.81
C VAL A 83 6.85 5.00 -4.23
N PRO A 84 6.70 5.98 -5.15
CA PRO A 84 7.83 6.79 -5.59
C PRO A 84 8.46 7.66 -4.49
N ASN A 85 7.67 8.05 -3.49
CA ASN A 85 8.15 8.83 -2.34
C ASN A 85 7.37 8.42 -1.07
N PRO A 86 8.00 7.69 -0.12
CA PRO A 86 7.36 7.27 1.13
C PRO A 86 7.24 8.38 2.17
N LEU A 87 8.01 9.48 2.06
CA LEU A 87 7.89 10.63 2.96
C LEU A 87 6.57 11.37 2.76
N ALA A 88 5.97 11.24 1.57
CA ALA A 88 4.66 11.78 1.26
C ALA A 88 3.52 10.84 1.71
N VAL A 89 3.69 10.04 2.77
CA VAL A 89 2.66 9.13 3.32
C VAL A 89 1.33 9.84 3.60
N SER A 90 1.37 11.12 4.00
CA SER A 90 0.19 11.93 4.31
C SER A 90 -0.75 12.17 3.12
N ARG A 91 -0.27 11.98 1.89
CA ARG A 91 -1.13 12.05 0.68
C ARG A 91 -1.94 10.78 0.46
N TYR A 92 -1.48 9.66 1.01
CA TYR A 92 -2.10 8.37 0.81
C TYR A 92 -3.16 8.11 1.88
N GLN A 93 -4.26 7.50 1.46
CA GLN A 93 -5.33 7.01 2.32
C GLN A 93 -5.51 5.52 2.09
N ILE A 94 -5.91 4.80 3.14
CA ILE A 94 -6.28 3.40 3.06
C ILE A 94 -7.71 3.23 3.54
N VAL A 95 -8.53 2.57 2.72
CA VAL A 95 -9.96 2.37 2.99
C VAL A 95 -10.23 0.88 3.03
N LEU A 96 -10.62 0.36 4.19
CA LEU A 96 -11.03 -1.03 4.33
C LEU A 96 -12.46 -1.20 3.83
N GLU A 97 -12.65 -2.03 2.81
CA GLU A 97 -13.96 -2.29 2.21
C GLU A 97 -14.60 -3.54 2.79
N GLN A 98 -13.84 -4.63 2.90
CA GLN A 98 -14.34 -5.92 3.36
C GLN A 98 -13.31 -6.66 4.19
N ALA A 99 -13.80 -7.47 5.13
CA ALA A 99 -13.02 -8.44 5.87
C ALA A 99 -13.73 -9.79 5.83
N ALA A 100 -12.95 -10.88 5.84
CA ALA A 100 -13.48 -12.23 5.85
C ALA A 100 -12.67 -13.12 6.80
N ALA A 101 -13.35 -14.12 7.37
CA ALA A 101 -12.79 -15.04 8.36
C ALA A 101 -13.03 -16.50 7.98
N GLY A 102 -12.14 -17.36 8.46
CA GLY A 102 -12.19 -18.81 8.23
C GLY A 102 -11.93 -19.21 6.78
N GLN A 103 -11.93 -20.53 6.54
CA GLN A 103 -11.59 -21.11 5.24
C GLN A 103 -12.64 -20.84 4.16
N ASP A 104 -13.89 -20.59 4.55
CA ASP A 104 -15.01 -20.31 3.65
C ASP A 104 -15.19 -18.80 3.36
N PHE A 105 -14.25 -17.95 3.83
CA PHE A 105 -14.31 -16.49 3.68
C PHE A 105 -15.64 -15.89 4.14
N GLN A 106 -16.10 -16.28 5.32
CA GLN A 106 -17.31 -15.71 5.90
C GLN A 106 -17.11 -14.21 6.14
N GLN A 107 -17.95 -13.40 5.51
CA GLN A 107 -17.88 -11.95 5.62
C GLN A 107 -17.98 -11.51 7.09
N GLN A 108 -17.06 -10.64 7.49
CA GLN A 108 -17.01 -10.04 8.82
C GLN A 108 -17.38 -8.57 8.77
N SER A 109 -17.84 -8.05 9.91
CA SER A 109 -17.91 -6.59 10.09
C SER A 109 -16.50 -6.01 10.06
N VAL A 110 -16.31 -4.94 9.29
CA VAL A 110 -15.03 -4.20 9.25
C VAL A 110 -14.80 -3.32 10.47
N SER A 111 -15.82 -3.12 11.32
CA SER A 111 -15.79 -2.16 12.44
C SER A 111 -14.73 -2.45 13.50
N SER A 112 -14.29 -3.70 13.65
CA SER A 112 -13.21 -4.07 14.58
C SER A 112 -11.81 -3.88 13.99
N TYR A 113 -11.70 -3.77 12.66
CA TYR A 113 -10.43 -3.71 11.95
C TYR A 113 -9.99 -2.26 11.77
N SER A 114 -8.69 -2.02 11.86
CA SER A 114 -8.09 -0.75 11.49
C SER A 114 -6.87 -1.01 10.62
N LEU A 115 -6.84 -0.36 9.45
CA LEU A 115 -5.72 -0.35 8.55
C LEU A 115 -5.07 1.04 8.56
N LYS A 116 -3.75 1.08 8.57
CA LYS A 116 -2.97 2.31 8.46
C LYS A 116 -1.80 2.12 7.51
N LEU A 117 -1.48 3.20 6.81
CA LEU A 117 -0.23 3.33 6.04
C LEU A 117 0.77 4.10 6.89
N GLU A 118 1.95 3.52 7.07
CA GLU A 118 3.02 4.10 7.87
C GLU A 118 4.31 4.11 7.04
N ALA A 119 5.13 5.15 7.19
CA ALA A 119 6.49 5.10 6.69
C ALA A 119 7.26 3.97 7.43
N PRO A 120 8.23 3.31 6.79
CA PRO A 120 8.96 2.22 7.42
C PRO A 120 9.62 2.73 8.71
N ALA A 121 9.49 1.97 9.80
CA ALA A 121 10.22 2.28 11.03
C ALA A 121 11.73 2.31 10.71
N ARG A 122 12.42 3.40 11.07
CA ARG A 122 13.89 3.45 10.98
C ARG A 122 14.44 2.31 11.84
N ARG A 123 15.17 1.39 11.21
CA ARG A 123 15.91 0.33 11.91
C ARG A 123 17.10 0.91 12.66
#